data_AF-A0A8E5HKU8-F1
#
_entry.id   AF-A0A8E5HKU8-F1
#
_cell.length_a   1.000
_cell.length_b   1.000
_cell.length_c   1.000
_cell.angle_alpha   90.00
_cell.angle_beta   90.00
_cell.angle_gamma   90.00
#
_symmetry.space_group_name_H-M   'P 1'
#
loop_
_entity.id
_entity.type
_entity.pdbx_description
1 polymer ?
#
loop_
_entity_poly.entity_id
_entity_poly.type
_entity_poly.pdbx_seq_one_letter_code
_entity_poly.pdbx_strand_id
1 'polypeptide(L)'
;MISSNLAAPLQQLWSWIQATPVHLLLACVILLILSGLALLFPLLHLVAPKPRPVIPCEKTYVTSSPTGRPTAPRQLPCWYDRWLAERRLEEKRRDGPHGAPRTADTCTIEPAEVRLSVVFPAYNEEKRIRPTLEEAVDYLDKHIGRDKSARASLPLGPGARRHHHCASSASAATTTSKEPGGYEILIVNDGSSDKTVEVALDFAGEHGLDDILRVVTLVKNRGKGGGVTHGLRHVRGAYVLFADADGASRFSDVAKLMEGCEEVVDGSLRGVAIGSRAHLVGSEAVVKRSALRNFLMRSFHLVLTILTPPATSRIRDTQCGFKLFTRESLPDIVPYMHTEGWIFDIEMLMLAESAPATPVIGSDGSVIGTSPGIKVAEVPIEWHEVGGSKLNVLQDSVKMALGLAVLRASWMMGVYRRRLT
;
A
#
# COMPACT_ATOMS: atom_id res chain seq x y z
N MET A 1 18.97 -1.23 -52.51
CA MET A 1 19.28 0.20 -52.74
C MET A 1 18.85 1.10 -51.56
N ILE A 2 19.09 0.69 -50.30
CA ILE A 2 18.81 1.53 -49.10
C ILE A 2 20.10 1.84 -48.32
N SER A 3 21.23 1.18 -48.62
CA SER A 3 22.48 1.32 -47.86
C SER A 3 23.34 2.53 -48.23
N SER A 4 23.12 3.20 -49.38
CA SER A 4 23.99 4.28 -49.86
C SER A 4 23.61 5.68 -49.36
N ASN A 5 22.36 5.92 -48.98
CA ASN A 5 21.86 7.27 -48.65
C ASN A 5 22.12 7.71 -47.19
N LEU A 6 22.47 6.78 -46.31
CA LEU A 6 22.85 7.09 -44.92
C LEU A 6 24.36 7.32 -44.74
N ALA A 7 25.18 6.88 -45.70
CA ALA A 7 26.64 6.89 -45.57
C ALA A 7 27.25 8.30 -45.71
N ALA A 8 26.73 9.12 -46.64
CA ALA A 8 27.22 10.48 -46.89
C ALA A 8 27.08 11.43 -45.68
N PRO A 9 25.91 11.53 -45.02
CA PRO A 9 25.78 12.40 -43.84
C PRO A 9 26.63 11.90 -42.65
N LEU A 10 26.82 10.59 -42.50
CA LEU A 10 27.68 10.03 -41.44
C LEU A 10 29.17 10.33 -41.67
N GLN A 11 29.65 10.22 -42.92
CA GLN A 11 31.02 10.59 -43.28
C GLN A 11 31.30 12.08 -43.06
N GLN A 12 30.33 12.93 -43.37
CA GLN A 12 30.43 14.37 -43.15
C GLN A 12 30.44 14.73 -41.66
N LEU A 13 29.64 14.04 -40.84
CA LEU A 13 29.65 14.20 -39.39
C LEU A 13 31.01 13.76 -38.80
N TRP A 14 31.56 12.66 -39.31
CA TRP A 14 32.84 12.13 -38.86
C TRP A 14 34.01 13.08 -39.16
N SER A 15 34.03 13.70 -40.34
CA SER A 15 35.07 14.68 -40.69
C SER A 15 34.98 15.94 -39.82
N TRP A 16 33.78 16.39 -39.45
CA TRP A 16 33.59 17.49 -38.50
C TRP A 16 34.09 17.15 -37.10
N ILE A 17 33.84 15.93 -36.61
CA ILE A 17 34.36 15.46 -35.32
C ILE A 17 35.90 15.46 -35.33
N GLN A 18 36.52 14.93 -36.39
CA GLN A 18 37.99 14.90 -36.50
C GLN A 18 38.62 16.29 -36.58
N ALA A 19 37.93 17.27 -37.18
CA ALA A 19 38.41 18.64 -37.32
C ALA A 19 38.20 19.50 -36.06
N THR A 20 37.40 19.03 -35.09
CA THR A 20 37.05 19.82 -33.90
C THR A 20 38.10 19.66 -32.79
N PRO A 21 38.61 20.75 -32.21
CA PRO A 21 39.50 20.68 -31.04
C PRO A 21 38.92 19.86 -29.89
N VAL A 22 39.76 19.03 -29.26
CA VAL A 22 39.34 18.07 -28.21
C VAL A 22 38.59 18.73 -27.05
N HIS A 23 38.97 19.95 -26.65
CA HIS A 23 38.31 20.67 -25.56
C HIS A 23 36.87 21.11 -25.92
N LEU A 24 36.60 21.43 -27.20
CA LEU A 24 35.24 21.75 -27.67
C LEU A 24 34.39 20.48 -27.77
N LEU A 25 34.96 19.36 -28.22
CA LEU A 25 34.27 18.07 -28.18
C LEU A 25 33.91 17.66 -26.75
N LEU A 26 34.84 17.82 -25.81
CA LEU A 26 34.60 17.54 -24.40
C LEU A 26 33.51 18.47 -23.83
N ALA A 27 33.55 19.76 -24.14
CA ALA A 27 32.51 20.71 -23.74
C ALA A 27 31.14 20.34 -24.30
N CYS A 28 31.04 19.94 -25.57
CA CYS A 28 29.81 19.45 -26.19
C CYS A 28 29.28 18.18 -25.52
N VAL A 29 30.15 17.21 -25.22
CA VAL A 29 29.77 15.98 -24.49
C VAL A 29 29.27 16.31 -23.09
N ILE A 30 29.97 17.18 -22.35
CA ILE A 30 29.52 17.63 -21.03
C ILE A 30 28.17 18.33 -21.13
N LEU A 31 27.97 19.22 -22.11
CA LEU A 31 26.71 19.95 -22.30
C LEU A 31 25.56 19.03 -22.73
N LEU A 32 25.83 17.98 -23.52
CA LEU A 32 24.87 16.92 -23.84
C LEU A 32 24.49 16.10 -22.61
N ILE A 33 25.46 15.74 -21.77
CA ILE A 33 25.19 15.03 -20.50
C ILE A 33 24.37 15.92 -19.57
N LEU A 34 24.76 17.19 -19.38
CA LEU A 34 24.04 18.13 -18.52
C LEU A 34 22.63 18.41 -19.03
N SER A 35 22.45 18.60 -20.34
CA SER A 35 21.11 18.78 -20.92
C SER A 35 20.27 17.51 -20.83
N GLY A 36 20.85 16.33 -21.05
CA GLY A 36 20.19 15.05 -20.82
C GLY A 36 19.73 14.86 -19.38
N LEU A 37 20.59 15.18 -18.39
CA LEU A 37 20.24 15.15 -16.97
C LEU A 37 19.18 16.19 -16.61
N ALA A 38 19.26 17.40 -17.18
CA ALA A 38 18.28 18.46 -16.96
C ALA A 38 16.91 18.11 -17.55
N LEU A 39 16.86 17.38 -18.68
CA LEU A 39 15.62 16.89 -19.31
C LEU A 39 15.09 15.61 -18.65
N LEU A 40 15.94 14.84 -17.98
CA LEU A 40 15.54 13.61 -17.29
C LEU A 40 14.52 13.90 -16.19
N PHE A 41 14.71 14.96 -15.40
CA PHE A 41 13.79 15.33 -14.32
C PHE A 41 12.35 15.63 -14.81
N PRO A 42 12.12 16.56 -15.76
CA PRO A 42 10.76 16.82 -16.27
C PRO A 42 10.17 15.62 -17.00
N LEU A 43 10.98 14.85 -17.74
CA LEU A 43 10.52 13.61 -18.38
C LEU A 43 10.05 12.58 -17.35
N LEU A 44 10.81 12.38 -16.27
CA LEU A 44 10.41 11.51 -15.18
C LEU A 44 9.17 12.03 -14.47
N HIS A 45 9.01 13.34 -14.27
CA HIS A 45 7.77 13.87 -13.68
C HIS A 45 6.53 13.70 -14.57
N LEU A 46 6.71 13.54 -15.87
CA LEU A 46 5.65 13.25 -16.83
C LEU A 46 5.29 11.75 -16.84
N VAL A 47 6.29 10.87 -16.69
CA VAL A 47 6.12 9.41 -16.75
C VAL A 47 5.84 8.80 -15.38
N ALA A 48 6.30 9.44 -14.30
CA ALA A 48 6.08 9.01 -12.93
C ALA A 48 4.57 8.91 -12.67
N PRO A 49 4.09 7.78 -12.16
CA PRO A 49 2.67 7.61 -11.91
C PRO A 49 2.21 8.68 -10.92
N LYS A 50 1.12 9.36 -11.25
CA LYS A 50 0.41 10.26 -10.33
C LYS A 50 -0.98 9.68 -10.15
N PRO A 51 -1.31 9.14 -8.96
CA PRO A 51 -2.65 8.63 -8.71
C PRO A 51 -3.67 9.71 -8.99
N ARG A 52 -4.75 9.36 -9.69
CA ARG A 52 -5.87 10.28 -9.82
C ARG A 52 -6.46 10.60 -8.44
N PRO A 53 -7.02 11.80 -8.24
CA PRO A 53 -7.84 12.09 -7.07
C PRO A 53 -8.99 11.08 -6.91
N VAL A 54 -9.37 10.81 -5.66
CA VAL A 54 -10.54 9.99 -5.33
C VAL A 54 -11.80 10.83 -5.57
N ILE A 55 -12.78 10.25 -6.26
CA ILE A 55 -14.06 10.92 -6.58
C ILE A 55 -14.99 10.81 -5.35
N PRO A 56 -15.84 11.80 -5.05
CA PRO A 56 -16.71 11.75 -3.88
C PRO A 56 -17.59 10.49 -3.76
N CYS A 57 -18.11 9.95 -4.87
CA CYS A 57 -18.91 8.72 -4.85
C CYS A 57 -18.09 7.47 -4.47
N GLU A 58 -16.77 7.48 -4.69
CA GLU A 58 -15.86 6.40 -4.27
C GLU A 58 -15.55 6.46 -2.77
N LYS A 59 -16.01 7.50 -2.07
CA LYS A 59 -15.93 7.61 -0.60
C LYS A 59 -17.23 7.16 0.07
N THR A 60 -17.97 6.28 -0.59
CA THR A 60 -19.20 5.68 -0.07
C THR A 60 -19.10 4.16 -0.12
N TYR A 61 -19.82 3.50 0.78
CA TYR A 61 -19.91 2.05 0.82
C TYR A 61 -21.35 1.59 0.92
N VAL A 62 -21.57 0.35 0.51
CA VAL A 62 -22.80 -0.42 0.72
C VAL A 62 -22.48 -1.66 1.58
N THR A 63 -23.47 -2.14 2.32
CA THR A 63 -23.36 -3.35 3.15
C THR A 63 -24.70 -4.10 3.14
N SER A 64 -24.77 -5.26 3.78
CA SER A 64 -26.04 -5.96 4.01
C SER A 64 -26.88 -5.26 5.08
N SER A 65 -28.19 -5.38 4.92
CA SER A 65 -29.19 -5.07 5.96
C SER A 65 -29.55 -6.35 6.71
N PRO A 66 -30.04 -6.27 7.97
CA PRO A 66 -30.62 -7.43 8.67
C PRO A 66 -31.76 -8.12 7.92
N THR A 67 -32.35 -7.45 6.91
CA THR A 67 -33.36 -8.00 6.00
C THR A 67 -32.78 -8.68 4.75
N GLY A 68 -31.46 -8.82 4.65
CA GLY A 68 -30.73 -9.43 3.53
C GLY A 68 -30.61 -8.55 2.27
N ARG A 69 -31.06 -7.29 2.31
CA ARG A 69 -30.97 -6.37 1.15
C ARG A 69 -29.78 -5.42 1.26
N PRO A 70 -29.14 -5.02 0.14
CA PRO A 70 -28.14 -3.96 0.15
C PRO A 70 -28.67 -2.66 0.76
N THR A 71 -27.85 -2.00 1.59
CA THR A 71 -28.17 -0.68 2.13
C THR A 71 -28.03 0.41 1.06
N ALA A 72 -28.70 1.56 1.26
CA ALA A 72 -28.33 2.76 0.53
C ALA A 72 -26.84 3.12 0.79
N PRO A 73 -26.14 3.75 -0.17
CA PRO A 73 -24.76 4.17 0.01
C PRO A 73 -24.60 5.06 1.25
N ARG A 74 -23.61 4.74 2.09
CA ARG A 74 -23.25 5.49 3.29
C ARG A 74 -21.85 6.07 3.15
N GLN A 75 -21.57 7.16 3.86
CA GLN A 75 -20.23 7.76 3.86
C GLN A 75 -19.21 6.79 4.47
N LEU A 76 -18.12 6.56 3.76
CA LEU A 76 -17.03 5.71 4.22
C LEU A 76 -16.03 6.53 5.06
N PRO A 77 -15.81 6.20 6.34
CA PRO A 77 -14.80 6.85 7.17
C PRO A 77 -13.40 6.74 6.53
N CYS A 78 -12.62 7.82 6.60
CA CYS A 78 -11.33 7.94 5.93
C CYS A 78 -10.32 8.63 6.86
N TRP A 79 -9.40 7.85 7.42
CA TRP A 79 -8.34 8.39 8.27
C TRP A 79 -7.41 9.31 7.47
N TYR A 80 -7.22 8.99 6.19
CA TYR A 80 -6.33 9.76 5.30
C TYR A 80 -6.82 11.18 5.06
N ASP A 81 -8.13 11.38 4.89
CA ASP A 81 -8.68 12.73 4.68
C ASP A 81 -8.48 13.60 5.92
N ARG A 82 -8.67 13.02 7.11
CA ARG A 82 -8.41 13.68 8.39
C ARG A 82 -6.92 14.02 8.54
N TRP A 83 -6.06 13.02 8.36
CA TRP A 83 -4.61 13.18 8.41
C TRP A 83 -4.11 14.28 7.47
N LEU A 84 -4.64 14.32 6.24
CA LEU A 84 -4.28 15.33 5.24
C LEU A 84 -4.77 16.73 5.65
N ALA A 85 -5.97 16.83 6.22
CA ALA A 85 -6.50 18.09 6.73
C ALA A 85 -5.67 18.63 7.90
N GLU A 86 -5.29 17.78 8.86
CA GLU A 86 -4.46 18.14 10.01
C GLU A 86 -3.08 18.64 9.56
N ARG A 87 -2.41 17.92 8.65
CA ARG A 87 -1.12 18.34 8.09
C ARG A 87 -1.17 19.67 7.33
N ARG A 88 -2.23 19.93 6.57
CA ARG A 88 -2.42 21.23 5.89
C ARG A 88 -2.61 22.38 6.89
N LEU A 89 -3.23 22.11 8.04
CA LEU A 89 -3.37 23.11 9.11
C LEU A 89 -2.02 23.37 9.79
N GLU A 90 -1.22 22.34 10.03
CA GLU A 90 0.13 22.46 10.59
C GLU A 90 1.06 23.29 9.69
N GLU A 91 1.06 23.03 8.38
CA GLU A 91 1.85 23.82 7.42
C GLU A 91 1.43 25.30 7.40
N LYS A 92 0.13 25.58 7.44
CA LYS A 92 -0.37 26.96 7.54
C LYS A 92 0.03 27.66 8.84
N ARG A 93 0.09 26.93 9.96
CA ARG A 93 0.56 27.46 11.24
C ARG A 93 2.06 27.77 11.21
N ARG A 94 2.85 26.93 10.51
CA ARG A 94 4.30 27.12 10.33
C ARG A 94 4.61 28.39 9.54
N ASP A 95 3.83 28.68 8.50
CA ASP A 95 4.04 29.84 7.63
C ASP A 95 3.45 31.16 8.22
N GLY A 96 2.87 31.11 9.42
CA GLY A 96 2.36 32.26 10.17
C GLY A 96 3.44 33.03 10.95
N PRO A 97 3.13 34.24 11.47
CA PRO A 97 4.09 35.15 12.12
C PRO A 97 4.71 34.63 13.44
N HIS A 98 4.25 33.48 13.95
CA HIS A 98 4.73 32.85 15.18
C HIS A 98 5.12 31.39 14.91
N GLY A 99 6.06 31.18 13.99
CA GLY A 99 6.54 29.85 13.59
C GLY A 99 6.90 28.99 14.79
N ALA A 100 6.03 28.04 15.14
CA ALA A 100 6.27 27.12 16.24
C ALA A 100 7.43 26.18 15.89
N PRO A 101 8.29 25.81 16.86
CA PRO A 101 9.35 24.82 16.64
C PRO A 101 8.76 23.48 16.18
N ARG A 102 9.54 22.68 15.44
CA ARG A 102 9.18 21.29 15.11
C ARG A 102 8.94 20.52 16.41
N THR A 103 7.69 20.33 16.81
CA THR A 103 7.39 19.18 17.65
C THR A 103 7.51 17.97 16.75
N ALA A 104 8.30 16.99 17.16
CA ALA A 104 8.40 15.71 16.48
C ALA A 104 7.15 14.88 16.76
N ASP A 105 5.97 15.48 16.58
CA ASP A 105 4.70 14.90 16.96
C ASP A 105 4.28 13.95 15.83
N THR A 106 4.60 12.69 16.11
CA THR A 106 3.90 11.47 15.69
C THR A 106 2.65 11.76 14.86
N CYS A 107 2.69 11.27 13.61
CA CYS A 107 1.58 11.07 12.68
C CYS A 107 0.44 10.26 13.32
N THR A 108 -0.25 10.78 14.33
CA THR A 108 -1.29 10.04 15.03
C THR A 108 -2.58 10.12 14.24
N ILE A 109 -2.81 9.07 13.44
CA ILE A 109 -4.15 8.72 12.99
C ILE A 109 -5.06 8.42 14.18
N GLU A 110 -6.36 8.53 13.99
CA GLU A 110 -7.31 8.29 15.06
C GLU A 110 -7.20 6.86 15.63
N PRO A 111 -7.54 6.66 16.91
CA PRO A 111 -7.47 5.35 17.56
C PRO A 111 -8.25 4.28 16.80
N ALA A 112 -7.77 3.04 16.90
CA ALA A 112 -8.44 1.89 16.30
C ALA A 112 -9.84 1.65 16.91
N GLU A 113 -10.81 1.33 16.05
CA GLU A 113 -12.17 0.95 16.46
C GLU A 113 -12.33 -0.57 16.59
N VAL A 114 -11.56 -1.34 15.80
CA VAL A 114 -11.59 -2.81 15.80
C VAL A 114 -10.19 -3.41 15.90
N ARG A 115 -10.07 -4.71 16.20
CA ARG A 115 -8.76 -5.39 16.26
C ARG A 115 -8.11 -5.46 14.89
N LEU A 116 -8.87 -5.90 13.89
CA LEU A 116 -8.36 -6.21 12.55
C LEU A 116 -9.27 -5.66 11.45
N SER A 117 -8.70 -4.92 10.51
CA SER A 117 -9.34 -4.64 9.22
C SER A 117 -8.76 -5.54 8.14
N VAL A 118 -9.61 -6.23 7.39
CA VAL A 118 -9.20 -7.00 6.21
C VAL A 118 -9.65 -6.28 4.95
N VAL A 119 -8.72 -5.97 4.06
CA VAL A 119 -8.94 -5.30 2.78
C VAL A 119 -8.79 -6.29 1.63
N PHE A 120 -9.84 -6.44 0.84
CA PHE A 120 -9.84 -7.24 -0.40
C PHE A 120 -9.99 -6.33 -1.62
N PRO A 121 -8.92 -6.07 -2.40
CA PRO A 121 -9.09 -5.51 -3.74
C PRO A 121 -9.70 -6.57 -4.66
N ALA A 122 -10.81 -6.25 -5.32
CA ALA A 122 -11.54 -7.19 -6.15
C ALA A 122 -11.81 -6.61 -7.54
N TYR A 123 -11.50 -7.37 -8.59
CA TYR A 123 -11.86 -7.06 -9.97
C TYR A 123 -12.24 -8.31 -10.74
N ASN A 124 -13.52 -8.45 -11.05
CA ASN A 124 -14.10 -9.61 -11.71
C ASN A 124 -13.80 -10.93 -10.97
N GLU A 125 -14.19 -10.97 -9.70
CA GLU A 125 -13.95 -12.05 -8.74
C GLU A 125 -15.21 -12.85 -8.37
N GLU A 126 -16.29 -12.76 -9.17
CA GLU A 126 -17.60 -13.40 -8.89
C GLU A 126 -17.48 -14.86 -8.40
N LYS A 127 -16.59 -15.64 -9.03
CA LYS A 127 -16.41 -17.07 -8.72
C LYS A 127 -15.49 -17.35 -7.53
N ARG A 128 -14.66 -16.40 -7.13
CA ARG A 128 -13.58 -16.60 -6.14
C ARG A 128 -13.84 -15.87 -4.83
N ILE A 129 -14.61 -14.78 -4.87
CA ILE A 129 -14.85 -13.95 -3.69
C ILE A 129 -15.62 -14.70 -2.59
N ARG A 130 -16.66 -15.47 -2.93
CA ARG A 130 -17.44 -16.22 -1.93
C ARG A 130 -16.60 -17.24 -1.15
N PRO A 131 -15.91 -18.22 -1.76
CA PRO A 131 -15.11 -19.17 -0.98
C PRO A 131 -13.98 -18.49 -0.19
N THR A 132 -13.43 -17.39 -0.71
CA THR A 132 -12.44 -16.57 0.01
C THR A 132 -13.04 -15.96 1.28
N LEU A 133 -14.26 -15.40 1.17
CA LEU A 133 -14.96 -14.83 2.31
C LEU A 133 -15.43 -15.89 3.31
N GLU A 134 -15.83 -17.08 2.86
CA GLU A 134 -16.15 -18.22 3.72
C GLU A 134 -14.96 -18.61 4.60
N GLU A 135 -13.77 -18.80 4.00
CA GLU A 135 -12.55 -19.12 4.75
C GLU A 135 -12.16 -17.98 5.70
N ALA A 136 -12.21 -16.74 5.22
CA ALA A 136 -11.84 -15.57 6.02
C ALA A 136 -12.75 -15.40 7.23
N VAL A 137 -14.07 -15.45 7.04
CA VAL A 137 -15.05 -15.23 8.11
C VAL A 137 -15.03 -16.37 9.12
N ASP A 138 -14.90 -17.63 8.70
CA ASP A 138 -14.77 -18.76 9.62
C ASP A 138 -13.54 -18.58 10.54
N TYR A 139 -12.41 -18.20 9.96
CA TYR A 139 -11.20 -17.92 10.74
C TYR A 139 -11.41 -16.73 11.70
N LEU A 140 -11.93 -15.62 11.21
CA LEU A 140 -12.07 -14.38 11.96
C LEU A 140 -13.08 -14.52 13.11
N ASP A 141 -14.22 -15.19 12.87
CA ASP A 141 -15.22 -15.47 13.91
C ASP A 141 -14.64 -16.35 15.02
N LYS A 142 -13.83 -17.34 14.65
CA LYS A 142 -13.22 -18.27 15.60
C LYS A 142 -12.11 -17.65 16.45
N HIS A 143 -11.27 -16.79 15.87
CA HIS A 143 -10.04 -16.32 16.53
C HIS A 143 -10.09 -14.87 17.01
N ILE A 144 -10.90 -14.01 16.37
CA ILE A 144 -11.03 -12.59 16.73
C ILE A 144 -12.42 -12.31 17.33
N GLY A 145 -13.45 -12.94 16.78
CA GLY A 145 -14.84 -12.71 17.13
C GLY A 145 -15.39 -11.39 16.58
N ARG A 146 -16.71 -11.24 16.55
CA ARG A 146 -17.40 -10.01 16.12
C ARG A 146 -17.59 -9.08 17.32
N ASP A 147 -17.28 -7.79 17.18
CA ASP A 147 -17.58 -6.84 18.25
C ASP A 147 -19.09 -6.52 18.27
N LYS A 148 -19.72 -6.75 19.42
CA LYS A 148 -21.15 -6.45 19.64
C LYS A 148 -21.39 -4.97 19.98
N SER A 149 -20.33 -4.20 20.24
CA SER A 149 -20.42 -2.81 20.72
C SER A 149 -20.78 -1.78 19.62
N ALA A 150 -20.47 -2.07 18.35
CA ALA A 150 -20.70 -1.16 17.22
C ALA A 150 -22.19 -0.91 16.91
N ARG A 151 -23.12 -1.70 17.48
CA ARG A 151 -24.58 -1.48 17.34
C ARG A 151 -25.08 -0.22 18.06
N ALA A 152 -24.31 0.37 18.98
CA ALA A 152 -24.80 1.41 19.88
C ALA A 152 -24.51 2.87 19.44
N SER A 153 -23.71 3.11 18.40
CA SER A 153 -23.30 4.45 17.98
C SER A 153 -23.80 4.83 16.59
N LEU A 154 -25.12 4.80 16.39
CA LEU A 154 -25.76 5.58 15.33
C LEU A 154 -25.95 7.02 15.84
N PRO A 155 -25.42 8.07 15.18
CA PRO A 155 -25.67 9.44 15.61
C PRO A 155 -27.13 9.80 15.37
N LEU A 156 -27.90 9.89 16.46
CA LEU A 156 -29.18 10.57 16.47
C LEU A 156 -28.95 12.09 16.33
N GLY A 157 -29.18 12.61 15.12
CA GLY A 157 -29.56 13.99 14.85
C GLY A 157 -28.50 15.10 15.03
N PRO A 158 -28.58 16.19 14.25
CA PRO A 158 -27.66 17.32 14.37
C PRO A 158 -28.08 18.24 15.51
N GLY A 159 -27.38 18.19 16.64
CA GLY A 159 -27.76 19.05 17.78
C GLY A 159 -26.94 18.91 19.04
N ALA A 160 -25.61 18.83 18.96
CA ALA A 160 -24.78 18.98 20.16
C ALA A 160 -23.46 19.68 19.83
N ARG A 161 -23.44 21.01 20.05
CA ARG A 161 -22.20 21.79 20.13
C ARG A 161 -21.45 21.32 21.38
N ARG A 162 -20.34 20.59 21.20
CA ARG A 162 -19.38 20.36 22.27
C ARG A 162 -18.21 21.33 22.11
N HIS A 163 -18.16 22.31 23.01
CA HIS A 163 -17.04 23.21 23.18
C HIS A 163 -15.83 22.43 23.72
N HIS A 164 -14.72 22.40 22.99
CA HIS A 164 -13.43 21.96 23.49
C HIS A 164 -12.80 23.12 24.27
N HIS A 165 -12.85 23.05 25.61
CA HIS A 165 -11.94 23.83 26.45
C HIS A 165 -10.64 23.05 26.61
N CYS A 166 -9.56 23.66 26.12
CA CYS A 166 -8.18 23.27 26.40
C CYS A 166 -7.86 23.66 27.85
N ALA A 167 -7.45 22.69 28.66
CA ALA A 167 -6.79 22.96 29.93
C ALA A 167 -5.75 21.88 30.21
N SER A 168 -4.51 22.32 30.29
CA SER A 168 -3.34 21.62 30.78
C SER A 168 -3.51 21.19 32.24
N SER A 169 -3.34 19.92 32.55
CA SER A 169 -2.63 19.47 33.76
C SER A 169 -2.47 17.94 33.74
N ALA A 170 -1.26 17.51 34.05
CA ALA A 170 -0.89 16.12 34.20
C ALA A 170 -1.66 15.48 35.37
N SER A 171 -2.36 14.40 35.08
CA SER A 171 -2.69 13.36 36.05
C SER A 171 -2.82 12.06 35.28
N ALA A 172 -1.83 11.18 35.46
CA ALA A 172 -1.82 9.83 34.93
C ALA A 172 -2.95 9.02 35.57
N ALA A 173 -4.15 9.12 34.99
CA ALA A 173 -5.18 8.13 35.15
C ALA A 173 -4.87 7.00 34.17
N THR A 174 -4.28 5.92 34.69
CA THR A 174 -4.13 4.63 34.02
C THR A 174 -5.52 4.12 33.63
N THR A 175 -6.00 4.59 32.49
CA THR A 175 -7.11 3.97 31.78
C THR A 175 -6.47 2.80 31.06
N THR A 176 -6.61 1.59 31.59
CA THR A 176 -6.30 0.37 30.85
C THR A 176 -7.19 0.38 29.59
N SER A 177 -6.70 0.95 28.50
CA SER A 177 -7.39 0.96 27.22
C SER A 177 -7.49 -0.49 26.78
N LYS A 178 -8.66 -1.09 27.00
CA LYS A 178 -8.97 -2.44 26.52
C LYS A 178 -8.66 -2.46 25.02
N GLU A 179 -7.85 -3.42 24.58
CA GLU A 179 -7.57 -3.57 23.15
C GLU A 179 -8.90 -3.69 22.39
N PRO A 180 -9.01 -3.03 21.22
CA PRO A 180 -10.24 -3.08 20.44
C PRO A 180 -10.50 -4.53 20.04
N GLY A 181 -11.73 -5.01 20.27
CA GLY A 181 -12.18 -6.31 19.81
C GLY A 181 -12.73 -6.24 18.38
N GLY A 182 -13.16 -7.37 17.82
CA GLY A 182 -13.85 -7.36 16.54
C GLY A 182 -12.94 -7.28 15.32
N TYR A 183 -13.55 -7.52 14.16
CA TYR A 183 -12.92 -7.32 12.87
C TYR A 183 -13.87 -6.59 11.92
N GLU A 184 -13.33 -6.08 10.82
CA GLU A 184 -14.09 -5.62 9.68
C GLU A 184 -13.51 -6.14 8.37
N ILE A 185 -14.35 -6.21 7.35
CA ILE A 185 -13.97 -6.58 5.99
C ILE A 185 -14.34 -5.43 5.05
N LEU A 186 -13.36 -4.93 4.32
CA LEU A 186 -13.53 -3.90 3.30
C LEU A 186 -13.19 -4.47 1.93
N ILE A 187 -14.21 -4.68 1.11
CA ILE A 187 -14.03 -5.09 -0.29
C ILE A 187 -13.97 -3.82 -1.13
N VAL A 188 -12.86 -3.64 -1.84
CA VAL A 188 -12.69 -2.55 -2.81
C VAL A 188 -12.91 -3.12 -4.20
N ASN A 189 -14.14 -2.99 -4.69
CA ASN A 189 -14.51 -3.33 -6.05
C ASN A 189 -13.91 -2.31 -7.04
N ASP A 190 -12.89 -2.71 -7.80
CA ASP A 190 -12.16 -1.88 -8.74
C ASP A 190 -12.86 -1.78 -10.11
N GLY A 191 -14.17 -1.52 -10.08
CA GLY A 191 -15.02 -1.37 -11.26
C GLY A 191 -15.29 -2.68 -12.00
N SER A 192 -15.61 -3.77 -11.27
CA SER A 192 -15.98 -5.05 -11.88
C SER A 192 -17.19 -4.93 -12.81
N SER A 193 -17.19 -5.73 -13.87
CA SER A 193 -18.28 -5.86 -14.85
C SER A 193 -19.14 -7.11 -14.64
N ASP A 194 -18.77 -7.94 -13.66
CA ASP A 194 -19.47 -9.18 -13.28
C ASP A 194 -20.24 -9.00 -11.96
N LYS A 195 -20.73 -10.10 -11.38
CA LYS A 195 -21.57 -10.06 -10.17
C LYS A 195 -20.78 -10.03 -8.86
N THR A 196 -19.49 -9.65 -8.88
CA THR A 196 -18.63 -9.63 -7.67
C THR A 196 -19.28 -8.92 -6.48
N VAL A 197 -19.90 -7.75 -6.71
CA VAL A 197 -20.55 -6.97 -5.64
C VAL A 197 -21.79 -7.66 -5.10
N GLU A 198 -22.62 -8.20 -5.99
CA GLU A 198 -23.86 -8.91 -5.63
C GLU A 198 -23.53 -10.13 -4.77
N VAL A 199 -22.59 -10.97 -5.21
CA VAL A 199 -22.14 -12.17 -4.48
C VAL A 199 -21.61 -11.82 -3.08
N ALA A 200 -20.83 -10.74 -2.96
CA ALA A 200 -20.29 -10.30 -1.69
C ALA A 200 -21.37 -9.79 -0.72
N LEU A 201 -22.38 -9.08 -1.23
CA LEU A 201 -23.48 -8.56 -0.41
C LEU A 201 -24.48 -9.66 -0.01
N ASP A 202 -24.76 -10.62 -0.90
CA ASP A 202 -25.57 -11.79 -0.60
C ASP A 202 -24.90 -12.63 0.50
N PHE A 203 -23.59 -12.88 0.37
CA PHE A 203 -22.80 -13.53 1.41
C PHE A 203 -22.87 -12.78 2.74
N ALA A 204 -22.73 -11.45 2.73
CA ALA A 204 -22.83 -10.64 3.94
C ALA A 204 -24.19 -10.79 4.64
N GLY A 205 -25.29 -10.81 3.86
CA GLY A 205 -26.64 -11.01 4.37
C GLY A 205 -26.85 -12.41 4.96
N GLU A 206 -26.38 -13.46 4.28
CA GLU A 206 -26.48 -14.86 4.74
C GLU A 206 -25.72 -15.10 6.05
N HIS A 207 -24.58 -14.43 6.24
CA HIS A 207 -23.71 -14.62 7.39
C HIS A 207 -23.91 -13.57 8.50
N GLY A 208 -24.88 -12.65 8.35
CA GLY A 208 -25.17 -11.60 9.34
C GLY A 208 -23.98 -10.66 9.57
N LEU A 209 -23.32 -10.24 8.49
CA LEU A 209 -22.14 -9.37 8.50
C LEU A 209 -22.50 -7.89 8.28
N ASP A 210 -23.69 -7.50 8.74
CA ASP A 210 -24.21 -6.14 8.61
C ASP A 210 -23.22 -5.11 9.18
N ASP A 211 -22.75 -4.19 8.35
CA ASP A 211 -21.75 -3.15 8.66
C ASP A 211 -20.35 -3.68 9.08
N ILE A 212 -20.17 -5.00 9.19
CA ILE A 212 -18.87 -5.68 9.34
C ILE A 212 -18.22 -5.84 7.97
N LEU A 213 -18.98 -6.33 6.98
CA LEU A 213 -18.55 -6.42 5.58
C LEU A 213 -19.09 -5.23 4.80
N ARG A 214 -18.17 -4.40 4.29
CA ARG A 214 -18.47 -3.17 3.55
C ARG A 214 -17.87 -3.26 2.15
N VAL A 215 -18.66 -2.88 1.15
CA VAL A 215 -18.23 -2.88 -0.25
C VAL A 215 -18.15 -1.45 -0.76
N VAL A 216 -17.01 -1.08 -1.30
CA VAL A 216 -16.74 0.21 -1.94
C VAL A 216 -16.53 -0.04 -3.41
N THR A 217 -17.13 0.78 -4.27
CA THR A 217 -16.98 0.64 -5.73
C THR A 217 -16.28 1.85 -6.31
N LEU A 218 -15.16 1.57 -7.00
CA LEU A 218 -14.44 2.55 -7.78
C LEU A 218 -15.11 2.73 -9.14
N VAL A 219 -15.18 3.98 -9.62
CA VAL A 219 -15.88 4.34 -10.87
C VAL A 219 -15.18 3.74 -12.09
N LYS A 220 -13.85 3.62 -12.01
CA LYS A 220 -13.01 3.06 -13.06
C LYS A 220 -11.91 2.26 -12.41
N ASN A 221 -11.59 1.12 -13.03
CA ASN A 221 -10.45 0.28 -12.68
C ASN A 221 -9.17 1.12 -12.57
N ARG A 222 -8.55 1.10 -11.38
CA ARG A 222 -7.29 1.76 -11.05
C ARG A 222 -6.12 0.77 -11.06
N GLY A 223 -6.40 -0.53 -11.08
CA GLY A 223 -5.42 -1.58 -10.89
C GLY A 223 -5.29 -1.96 -9.41
N LYS A 224 -4.60 -3.08 -9.18
CA LYS A 224 -4.47 -3.70 -7.86
C LYS A 224 -3.95 -2.74 -6.79
N GLY A 225 -2.87 -2.02 -7.08
CA GLY A 225 -2.30 -1.03 -6.15
C GLY A 225 -3.24 0.13 -5.85
N GLY A 226 -4.05 0.54 -6.82
CA GLY A 226 -5.08 1.57 -6.63
C GLY A 226 -6.20 1.09 -5.70
N GLY A 227 -6.67 -0.14 -5.89
CA GLY A 227 -7.66 -0.78 -5.01
C GLY A 227 -7.14 -0.97 -3.58
N VAL A 228 -5.92 -1.48 -3.41
CA VAL A 228 -5.28 -1.65 -2.10
C VAL A 228 -5.09 -0.30 -1.42
N THR A 229 -4.48 0.67 -2.09
CA THR A 229 -4.23 2.00 -1.52
C THR A 229 -5.53 2.69 -1.13
N HIS A 230 -6.58 2.54 -1.92
CA HIS A 230 -7.90 3.06 -1.57
C HIS A 230 -8.42 2.40 -0.29
N GLY A 231 -8.46 1.06 -0.24
CA GLY A 231 -8.93 0.34 0.95
C GLY A 231 -8.15 0.70 2.21
N LEU A 232 -6.82 0.73 2.13
CA LEU A 232 -5.95 1.09 3.25
C LEU A 232 -6.18 2.51 3.80
N ARG A 233 -6.82 3.43 3.06
CA ARG A 233 -7.20 4.78 3.57
C ARG A 233 -8.46 4.79 4.43
N HIS A 234 -9.23 3.71 4.41
CA HIS A 234 -10.57 3.61 4.99
C HIS A 234 -10.71 2.56 6.10
N VAL A 235 -9.59 1.96 6.51
CA VAL A 235 -9.50 0.95 7.58
C VAL A 235 -9.54 1.57 8.97
N ARG A 236 -10.08 0.81 9.93
CA ARG A 236 -10.28 1.23 11.33
C ARG A 236 -9.61 0.31 12.35
N GLY A 237 -8.94 -0.75 11.90
CA GLY A 237 -8.32 -1.76 12.74
C GLY A 237 -6.99 -1.32 13.33
N ALA A 238 -6.62 -1.88 14.48
CA ALA A 238 -5.29 -1.76 15.08
C ALA A 238 -4.24 -2.49 14.21
N TYR A 239 -4.63 -3.65 13.69
CA TYR A 239 -3.95 -4.32 12.59
C TYR A 239 -4.75 -4.18 11.30
N VAL A 240 -4.03 -4.13 10.19
CA VAL A 240 -4.62 -4.01 8.86
C VAL A 240 -4.00 -5.06 7.94
N LEU A 241 -4.83 -6.00 7.50
CA LEU A 241 -4.47 -7.03 6.54
C LEU A 241 -4.95 -6.64 5.15
N PHE A 242 -4.06 -6.62 4.18
CA PHE A 242 -4.41 -6.72 2.77
C PHE A 242 -4.30 -8.18 2.34
N ALA A 243 -5.35 -8.72 1.73
CA ALA A 243 -5.40 -10.08 1.19
C ALA A 243 -5.95 -10.09 -0.25
N ASP A 244 -5.36 -10.90 -1.14
CA ASP A 244 -5.90 -11.13 -2.49
C ASP A 244 -7.29 -11.78 -2.43
N ALA A 245 -8.20 -11.29 -3.26
CA ALA A 245 -9.59 -11.77 -3.33
C ALA A 245 -9.77 -13.10 -4.11
N ASP A 246 -8.66 -13.75 -4.48
CA ASP A 246 -8.68 -15.01 -5.23
C ASP A 246 -8.66 -16.27 -4.34
N GLY A 247 -8.45 -16.11 -3.04
CA GLY A 247 -8.40 -17.19 -2.07
C GLY A 247 -7.10 -17.97 -2.06
N ALA A 248 -6.03 -17.49 -2.72
CA ALA A 248 -4.80 -18.25 -2.84
C ALA A 248 -4.01 -18.38 -1.53
N SER A 249 -4.08 -17.37 -0.66
CA SER A 249 -3.42 -17.35 0.67
C SER A 249 -4.38 -17.84 1.75
N ARG A 250 -3.86 -18.61 2.73
CA ARG A 250 -4.69 -19.17 3.81
C ARG A 250 -4.89 -18.21 4.97
N PHE A 251 -6.13 -18.04 5.41
CA PHE A 251 -6.45 -17.20 6.57
C PHE A 251 -5.96 -17.79 7.90
N SER A 252 -5.70 -19.11 7.95
CA SER A 252 -5.02 -19.74 9.09
C SER A 252 -3.66 -19.12 9.42
N ASP A 253 -3.00 -18.47 8.46
CA ASP A 253 -1.70 -17.83 8.63
C ASP A 253 -1.78 -16.38 9.14
N VAL A 254 -2.97 -15.80 9.33
CA VAL A 254 -3.10 -14.43 9.88
C VAL A 254 -2.42 -14.31 11.24
N ALA A 255 -2.55 -15.31 12.12
CA ALA A 255 -1.88 -15.31 13.42
C ALA A 255 -0.36 -15.23 13.30
N LYS A 256 0.24 -15.95 12.34
CA LYS A 256 1.69 -15.90 12.08
C LYS A 256 2.13 -14.52 11.59
N LEU A 257 1.31 -13.87 10.76
CA LEU A 257 1.57 -12.50 10.33
C LEU A 257 1.48 -11.52 11.50
N MET A 258 0.51 -11.68 12.39
CA MET A 258 0.40 -10.83 13.58
C MET A 258 1.61 -10.98 14.48
N GLU A 259 2.00 -12.22 14.80
CA GLU A 259 3.20 -12.54 15.58
C GLU A 259 4.47 -11.95 14.93
N GLY A 260 4.69 -12.21 13.64
CA GLY A 260 5.84 -11.65 12.92
C GLY A 260 5.83 -10.12 12.86
N CYS A 261 4.65 -9.50 12.81
CA CYS A 261 4.53 -8.04 12.84
C CYS A 261 4.93 -7.50 14.21
N GLU A 262 4.44 -8.12 15.30
CA GLU A 262 4.74 -7.78 16.69
C GLU A 262 6.24 -7.85 16.99
N GLU A 263 6.94 -8.86 16.47
CA GLU A 263 8.40 -9.02 16.63
C GLU A 263 9.22 -7.86 16.04
N VAL A 264 8.67 -7.13 15.07
CA VAL A 264 9.39 -6.08 14.34
C VAL A 264 8.87 -4.67 14.63
N VAL A 265 7.91 -4.52 15.55
CA VAL A 265 7.35 -3.23 15.94
C VAL A 265 8.46 -2.33 16.52
N ASP A 266 8.56 -1.11 16.01
CA ASP A 266 9.50 -0.11 16.50
C ASP A 266 8.94 0.73 17.67
N GLY A 267 9.76 1.64 18.21
CA GLY A 267 9.37 2.50 19.34
C GLY A 267 8.23 3.50 19.04
N SER A 268 7.77 3.59 17.79
CA SER A 268 6.57 4.35 17.40
C SER A 268 5.41 3.44 16.98
N LEU A 269 5.44 2.18 17.41
CA LEU A 269 4.42 1.16 17.18
C LEU A 269 4.26 0.78 15.69
N ARG A 270 5.30 0.98 14.88
CA ARG A 270 5.24 0.70 13.44
C ARG A 270 5.87 -0.65 13.14
N GLY A 271 5.10 -1.52 12.51
CA GLY A 271 5.55 -2.81 12.00
C GLY A 271 4.83 -3.21 10.72
N VAL A 272 5.47 -4.06 9.92
CA VAL A 272 4.89 -4.71 8.74
C VAL A 272 5.27 -6.18 8.74
N ALA A 273 4.33 -7.06 8.47
CA ALA A 273 4.61 -8.46 8.15
C ALA A 273 4.08 -8.79 6.76
N ILE A 274 4.86 -9.50 5.96
CA ILE A 274 4.43 -9.98 4.66
C ILE A 274 4.48 -11.50 4.61
N GLY A 275 3.49 -12.09 3.95
CA GLY A 275 3.53 -13.50 3.62
C GLY A 275 4.63 -13.79 2.61
N SER A 276 5.20 -14.99 2.64
CA SER A 276 6.23 -15.42 1.71
C SER A 276 6.04 -16.85 1.25
N ARG A 277 6.00 -16.99 -0.06
CA ARG A 277 5.96 -18.27 -0.79
C ARG A 277 7.36 -18.77 -1.13
N ALA A 278 8.41 -18.07 -0.72
CA ALA A 278 9.79 -18.39 -1.10
C ALA A 278 10.20 -19.81 -0.66
N HIS A 279 9.69 -20.30 0.46
CA HIS A 279 9.93 -21.66 0.96
C HIS A 279 9.23 -22.75 0.12
N LEU A 280 8.19 -22.40 -0.66
CA LEU A 280 7.51 -23.32 -1.56
C LEU A 280 8.29 -23.54 -2.87
N VAL A 281 9.24 -22.65 -3.18
CA VAL A 281 10.08 -22.73 -4.38
C VAL A 281 10.98 -23.98 -4.29
N GLY A 282 10.58 -25.03 -5.00
CA GLY A 282 11.27 -26.34 -5.00
C GLY A 282 10.38 -27.53 -4.60
N SER A 283 9.18 -27.27 -4.06
CA SER A 283 8.14 -28.29 -3.84
C SER A 283 7.57 -28.82 -5.16
N GLU A 284 7.01 -30.05 -5.17
CA GLU A 284 6.37 -30.63 -6.36
C GLU A 284 5.29 -29.71 -6.98
N ALA A 285 4.63 -28.89 -6.15
CA ALA A 285 3.66 -27.88 -6.58
C ALA A 285 4.27 -26.77 -7.46
N VAL A 286 5.56 -26.43 -7.26
CA VAL A 286 6.30 -25.44 -8.05
C VAL A 286 7.06 -26.09 -9.21
N VAL A 287 7.50 -27.35 -9.07
CA VAL A 287 8.20 -28.09 -10.13
C VAL A 287 7.33 -28.28 -11.38
N LYS A 288 6.00 -28.27 -11.24
CA LYS A 288 5.04 -28.27 -12.37
C LYS A 288 4.90 -26.93 -13.10
N ARG A 289 5.53 -25.83 -12.64
CA ARG A 289 5.51 -24.55 -13.36
C ARG A 289 6.39 -24.59 -14.59
N SER A 290 5.97 -23.91 -15.67
CA SER A 290 6.78 -23.80 -16.88
C SER A 290 8.14 -23.19 -16.58
N ALA A 291 9.19 -23.70 -17.26
CA ALA A 291 10.56 -23.17 -17.14
C ALA A 291 10.61 -21.63 -17.31
N LEU A 292 9.73 -21.08 -18.15
CA LEU A 292 9.55 -19.64 -18.35
C LEU A 292 9.16 -18.90 -17.06
N ARG A 293 8.21 -19.40 -16.26
CA ARG A 293 7.80 -18.74 -15.00
C ARG A 293 8.96 -18.71 -14.00
N ASN A 294 9.73 -19.79 -13.90
CA ASN A 294 10.90 -19.85 -13.02
C ASN A 294 12.02 -18.90 -13.49
N PHE A 295 12.26 -18.82 -14.80
CA PHE A 295 13.19 -17.87 -15.39
C PHE A 295 12.79 -16.41 -15.14
N LEU A 296 11.52 -16.07 -15.38
CA LEU A 296 10.99 -14.73 -15.15
C LEU A 296 11.07 -14.34 -13.67
N MET A 297 10.73 -15.25 -12.76
CA MET A 297 10.85 -15.03 -11.31
C MET A 297 12.29 -14.73 -10.91
N ARG A 298 13.26 -15.58 -11.31
CA ARG A 298 14.69 -15.35 -11.00
C ARG A 298 15.21 -14.04 -11.61
N SER A 299 14.83 -13.73 -12.84
CA SER A 299 15.21 -12.49 -13.52
C SER A 299 14.64 -11.28 -12.79
N PHE A 300 13.38 -11.35 -12.35
CA PHE A 300 12.75 -10.28 -11.60
C PHE A 300 13.42 -10.04 -10.24
N HIS A 301 13.79 -11.10 -9.51
CA HIS A 301 14.57 -10.96 -8.27
C HIS A 301 15.93 -10.29 -8.48
N LEU A 302 16.63 -10.62 -9.57
CA LEU A 302 17.88 -9.94 -9.91
C LEU A 302 17.65 -8.44 -10.14
N VAL A 303 16.61 -8.08 -10.90
CA VAL A 303 16.27 -6.68 -11.16
C VAL A 303 15.88 -5.95 -9.87
N LEU A 304 15.10 -6.59 -8.99
CA LEU A 304 14.78 -6.05 -7.66
C LEU A 304 16.05 -5.78 -6.84
N THR A 305 17.00 -6.73 -6.86
CA THR A 305 18.26 -6.61 -6.11
C THR A 305 19.06 -5.38 -6.53
N ILE A 306 19.03 -5.04 -7.82
CA ILE A 306 19.77 -3.91 -8.39
C ILE A 306 19.01 -2.59 -8.19
N LEU A 307 17.67 -2.60 -8.35
CA LEU A 307 16.87 -1.38 -8.43
C LEU A 307 16.19 -0.96 -7.13
N THR A 308 16.18 -1.80 -6.09
CA THR A 308 15.56 -1.46 -4.80
C THR A 308 16.59 -1.23 -3.69
N PRO A 309 16.24 -0.48 -2.62
CA PRO A 309 17.15 -0.25 -1.51
C PRO A 309 17.43 -1.54 -0.71
N PRO A 310 18.50 -1.57 0.12
CA PRO A 310 19.02 -2.81 0.68
C PRO A 310 18.05 -3.63 1.53
N ALA A 311 17.16 -3.02 2.31
CA ALA A 311 16.23 -3.79 3.13
C ALA A 311 15.13 -4.43 2.24
N THR A 312 14.61 -3.67 1.30
CA THR A 312 13.62 -4.12 0.33
C THR A 312 14.17 -5.25 -0.56
N SER A 313 15.42 -5.13 -1.03
CA SER A 313 16.03 -6.14 -1.90
C SER A 313 16.30 -7.49 -1.23
N ARG A 314 16.39 -7.52 0.11
CA ARG A 314 16.56 -8.77 0.88
C ARG A 314 15.27 -9.55 1.08
N ILE A 315 14.12 -8.94 0.80
CA ILE A 315 12.82 -9.60 0.90
C ILE A 315 12.66 -10.57 -0.28
N ARG A 316 12.41 -11.86 0.02
CA ARG A 316 12.37 -12.90 -1.00
C ARG A 316 11.03 -12.97 -1.73
N ASP A 317 9.94 -12.52 -1.13
CA ASP A 317 8.62 -12.50 -1.79
C ASP A 317 7.91 -11.15 -1.61
N THR A 318 8.43 -10.12 -2.28
CA THR A 318 7.87 -8.76 -2.20
C THR A 318 6.43 -8.66 -2.71
N GLN A 319 6.00 -9.56 -3.60
CA GLN A 319 4.71 -9.50 -4.32
C GLN A 319 3.66 -10.47 -3.77
N CYS A 320 3.83 -10.97 -2.55
CA CYS A 320 2.80 -11.74 -1.89
C CYS A 320 1.60 -10.84 -1.55
N GLY A 321 0.41 -11.19 -2.02
CA GLY A 321 -0.83 -10.46 -1.74
C GLY A 321 -1.44 -10.77 -0.37
N PHE A 322 -0.60 -10.93 0.65
CA PHE A 322 -1.01 -11.22 2.02
C PHE A 322 -0.06 -10.47 2.97
N LYS A 323 -0.45 -9.26 3.38
CA LYS A 323 0.42 -8.32 4.09
C LYS A 323 -0.32 -7.65 5.23
N LEU A 324 0.29 -7.67 6.42
CA LEU A 324 -0.22 -7.06 7.63
C LEU A 324 0.58 -5.80 7.97
N PHE A 325 -0.12 -4.76 8.39
CA PHE A 325 0.45 -3.50 8.86
C PHE A 325 -0.08 -3.22 10.25
N THR A 326 0.76 -2.69 11.13
CA THR A 326 0.21 -1.92 12.25
C THR A 326 -0.44 -0.64 11.71
N ARG A 327 -1.44 -0.13 12.42
CA ARG A 327 -2.14 1.09 12.04
C ARG A 327 -1.16 2.25 11.87
N GLU A 328 -0.20 2.35 12.79
CA GLU A 328 0.81 3.41 12.90
C GLU A 328 1.80 3.41 11.73
N SER A 329 1.94 2.29 11.01
CA SER A 329 2.74 2.23 9.78
C SER A 329 2.09 2.96 8.60
N LEU A 330 0.75 3.06 8.57
CA LEU A 330 0.02 3.55 7.40
C LEU A 330 0.36 5.00 7.01
N PRO A 331 0.48 5.98 7.94
CA PRO A 331 0.76 7.37 7.60
C PRO A 331 2.13 7.61 6.95
N ASP A 332 3.08 6.70 7.15
CA ASP A 332 4.41 6.77 6.56
C ASP A 332 4.49 6.09 5.18
N ILE A 333 3.45 5.35 4.79
CA ILE A 333 3.37 4.53 3.57
C ILE A 333 2.26 5.05 2.65
N VAL A 334 0.99 4.92 3.05
CA VAL A 334 -0.20 5.09 2.20
C VAL A 334 -0.32 6.48 1.55
N PRO A 335 0.00 7.61 2.23
CA PRO A 335 -0.02 8.93 1.61
C PRO A 335 0.93 9.11 0.43
N TYR A 336 1.99 8.29 0.40
CA TYR A 336 3.12 8.43 -0.53
C TYR A 336 3.13 7.35 -1.61
N MET A 337 2.11 6.50 -1.64
CA MET A 337 1.87 5.51 -2.70
C MET A 337 1.43 6.22 -3.98
N HIS A 338 2.14 5.97 -5.07
CA HIS A 338 1.88 6.52 -6.40
C HIS A 338 1.46 5.45 -7.41
N THR A 339 1.95 4.22 -7.24
CA THR A 339 1.76 3.17 -8.23
C THR A 339 0.44 2.43 -8.02
N GLU A 340 -0.42 2.46 -9.03
CA GLU A 340 -1.73 1.79 -8.97
C GLU A 340 -1.72 0.37 -9.58
N GLY A 341 -0.65 0.01 -10.31
CA GLY A 341 -0.48 -1.29 -10.99
C GLY A 341 0.25 -2.35 -10.16
N TRP A 342 0.80 -3.39 -10.81
CA TRP A 342 1.36 -4.59 -10.18
C TRP A 342 2.60 -4.39 -9.28
N ILE A 343 3.33 -3.28 -9.42
CA ILE A 343 4.57 -3.05 -8.65
C ILE A 343 4.35 -2.27 -7.34
N PHE A 344 3.09 -1.93 -7.02
CA PHE A 344 2.75 -1.16 -5.81
C PHE A 344 3.31 -1.81 -4.54
N ASP A 345 3.36 -3.15 -4.51
CA ASP A 345 3.92 -3.93 -3.42
C ASP A 345 5.39 -3.57 -3.12
N ILE A 346 6.18 -3.26 -4.14
CA ILE A 346 7.59 -2.89 -4.02
C ILE A 346 7.72 -1.45 -3.56
N GLU A 347 6.93 -0.54 -4.15
CA GLU A 347 6.86 0.87 -3.73
C GLU A 347 6.50 0.99 -2.24
N MET A 348 5.50 0.23 -1.80
CA MET A 348 5.06 0.14 -0.41
C MET A 348 6.20 -0.26 0.53
N LEU A 349 6.99 -1.28 0.16
CA LEU A 349 8.14 -1.73 0.96
C LEU A 349 9.29 -0.72 0.97
N MET A 350 9.54 -0.04 -0.17
CA MET A 350 10.52 1.05 -0.23
C MET A 350 10.10 2.26 0.64
N LEU A 351 8.79 2.55 0.70
CA LEU A 351 8.24 3.58 1.59
C LEU A 351 8.38 3.21 3.06
N ALA A 352 8.13 1.94 3.41
CA ALA A 352 8.38 1.41 4.76
C ALA A 352 9.87 1.55 5.14
N GLU A 353 10.79 1.08 4.30
CA GLU A 353 12.24 1.18 4.55
C GLU A 353 12.73 2.62 4.70
N SER A 354 12.15 3.55 3.93
CA SER A 354 12.54 4.96 3.98
C SER A 354 11.81 5.78 5.04
N ALA A 355 10.94 5.17 5.84
CA ALA A 355 10.24 5.83 6.94
C ALA A 355 11.20 6.56 7.89
N PRO A 356 10.76 7.66 8.52
CA PRO A 356 11.60 8.37 9.48
C PRO A 356 12.09 7.43 10.57
N ALA A 357 13.34 7.60 11.00
CA ALA A 357 13.88 6.81 12.10
C ALA A 357 13.18 7.15 13.41
N THR A 358 13.02 6.13 14.27
CA THR A 358 12.34 6.26 15.57
C THR A 358 13.31 6.02 16.70
N PRO A 359 13.15 6.70 17.85
CA PRO A 359 14.00 6.48 19.01
C PRO A 359 13.78 5.07 19.57
N VAL A 360 14.87 4.40 19.94
CA VAL A 360 14.82 3.15 20.70
C VAL A 360 14.90 3.51 22.17
N ILE A 361 13.90 3.10 22.94
CA ILE A 361 13.76 3.42 24.36
C ILE A 361 14.27 2.24 25.19
N GLY A 362 15.22 2.51 26.08
CA GLY A 362 15.72 1.57 27.08
C GLY A 362 14.70 1.29 28.19
N SER A 363 14.95 0.28 29.00
CA SER A 363 14.07 -0.11 30.12
C SER A 363 13.89 1.00 31.17
N ASP A 364 14.82 1.94 31.24
CA ASP A 364 14.81 3.12 32.11
C ASP A 364 14.13 4.35 31.48
N GLY A 365 13.58 4.21 30.27
CA GLY A 365 12.98 5.31 29.51
C GLY A 365 13.98 6.19 28.75
N SER A 366 15.29 5.90 28.82
CA SER A 366 16.31 6.64 28.09
C SER A 366 16.33 6.29 26.60
N VAL A 367 16.70 7.24 25.75
CA VAL A 367 16.90 6.97 24.31
C VAL A 367 18.28 6.32 24.14
N ILE A 368 18.32 5.03 23.85
CA ILE A 368 19.56 4.24 23.71
C ILE A 368 20.03 4.11 22.25
N GLY A 369 19.23 4.58 21.29
CA GLY A 369 19.57 4.55 19.88
C GLY A 369 18.41 4.98 18.98
N THR A 370 18.54 4.69 17.68
CA THR A 370 17.47 4.91 16.69
C THR A 370 17.28 3.68 15.81
N SER A 371 16.03 3.39 15.48
CA SER A 371 15.63 2.36 14.53
C SER A 371 15.37 3.01 13.17
N PRO A 372 16.12 2.68 12.10
CA PRO A 372 15.89 3.24 10.78
C PRO A 372 14.73 2.55 10.08
N GLY A 373 13.83 3.34 9.48
CA GLY A 373 12.69 2.83 8.71
C GLY A 373 11.69 2.04 9.55
N ILE A 374 10.60 1.63 8.91
CA ILE A 374 9.68 0.62 9.45
C ILE A 374 10.25 -0.75 9.10
N LYS A 375 10.30 -1.64 10.09
CA LYS A 375 10.81 -3.00 9.89
C LYS A 375 9.74 -3.89 9.24
N VAL A 376 10.22 -4.85 8.46
CA VAL A 376 9.37 -5.79 7.72
C VAL A 376 9.77 -7.22 8.08
N ALA A 377 8.83 -7.99 8.63
CA ALA A 377 8.97 -9.43 8.83
C ALA A 377 8.53 -10.19 7.57
N GLU A 378 9.30 -11.20 7.18
CA GLU A 378 8.94 -12.11 6.10
C GLU A 378 8.47 -13.45 6.70
N VAL A 379 7.18 -13.73 6.61
CA VAL A 379 6.51 -14.86 7.28
C VAL A 379 6.18 -15.95 6.27
N PRO A 380 6.65 -17.19 6.43
CA PRO A 380 6.25 -18.31 5.58
C PRO A 380 4.74 -18.59 5.68
N ILE A 381 4.04 -18.61 4.55
CA ILE A 381 2.60 -18.89 4.49
C ILE A 381 2.24 -20.04 3.54
N GLU A 382 1.14 -20.71 3.83
CA GLU A 382 0.52 -21.65 2.91
C GLU A 382 -0.12 -20.89 1.74
N TRP A 383 0.16 -21.38 0.54
CA TRP A 383 -0.33 -20.80 -0.70
C TRP A 383 -0.66 -21.89 -1.71
N HIS A 384 -1.74 -21.72 -2.44
CA HIS A 384 -2.13 -22.65 -3.51
C HIS A 384 -2.48 -21.91 -4.81
N GLU A 385 -2.32 -22.58 -5.95
CA GLU A 385 -2.63 -21.97 -7.25
C GLU A 385 -4.13 -21.99 -7.50
N VAL A 386 -4.70 -20.80 -7.69
CA VAL A 386 -6.10 -20.62 -8.07
C VAL A 386 -6.18 -20.23 -9.55
N GLY A 387 -7.06 -20.91 -10.30
CA GLY A 387 -7.30 -20.62 -11.71
C GLY A 387 -7.94 -19.23 -11.94
N GLY A 388 -7.90 -18.76 -13.18
CA GLY A 388 -8.58 -17.51 -13.57
C GLY A 388 -7.80 -16.22 -13.29
N SER A 389 -6.47 -16.31 -13.14
CA SER A 389 -5.60 -15.14 -12.95
C SER A 389 -5.82 -14.08 -14.03
N LYS A 390 -5.88 -12.82 -13.59
CA LYS A 390 -5.97 -11.65 -14.47
C LYS A 390 -4.61 -11.19 -15.01
N LEU A 391 -3.52 -11.81 -14.54
CA LEU A 391 -2.15 -11.46 -14.93
C LEU A 391 -1.77 -12.12 -16.26
N ASN A 392 -1.46 -11.29 -17.25
CA ASN A 392 -0.85 -11.74 -18.50
C ASN A 392 0.67 -11.83 -18.31
N VAL A 393 1.21 -13.05 -18.24
CA VAL A 393 2.60 -13.31 -17.86
C VAL A 393 3.61 -12.48 -18.66
N LEU A 394 3.46 -12.36 -19.97
CA LEU A 394 4.44 -11.64 -20.81
C LEU A 394 4.26 -10.13 -20.71
N GLN A 395 3.04 -9.63 -20.97
CA GLN A 395 2.77 -8.20 -21.01
C GLN A 395 3.00 -7.55 -19.64
N ASP A 396 2.54 -8.21 -18.57
CA ASP A 396 2.67 -7.66 -17.23
C ASP A 396 4.10 -7.79 -16.70
N SER A 397 4.90 -8.77 -17.12
CA SER A 397 6.34 -8.80 -16.82
C SER A 397 7.07 -7.58 -17.38
N VAL A 398 6.78 -7.19 -18.63
CA VAL A 398 7.37 -5.99 -19.24
C VAL A 398 6.91 -4.72 -18.52
N LYS A 399 5.60 -4.60 -18.23
CA LYS A 399 5.06 -3.46 -17.48
C LYS A 399 5.68 -3.36 -16.09
N MET A 400 5.87 -4.48 -15.40
CA MET A 400 6.52 -4.50 -14.09
C MET A 400 7.98 -4.06 -14.15
N ALA A 401 8.75 -4.54 -15.14
CA ALA A 401 10.14 -4.12 -15.32
C ALA A 401 10.26 -2.62 -15.62
N LEU A 402 9.44 -2.09 -16.54
CA LEU A 402 9.38 -0.66 -16.84
C LEU A 402 8.93 0.16 -15.63
N GLY A 403 7.88 -0.30 -14.94
CA GLY A 403 7.38 0.34 -13.72
C GLY A 403 8.47 0.44 -12.66
N LEU A 404 9.24 -0.64 -12.44
CA LEU A 404 10.30 -0.66 -11.45
C LEU A 404 11.45 0.29 -11.80
N ALA A 405 11.81 0.39 -13.09
CA ALA A 405 12.79 1.37 -13.56
C ALA A 405 12.30 2.81 -13.33
N VAL A 406 11.02 3.10 -13.64
CA VAL A 406 10.40 4.41 -13.38
C VAL A 406 10.32 4.71 -11.89
N LEU A 407 9.95 3.72 -11.05
CA LEU A 407 9.92 3.84 -9.60
C LEU A 407 11.31 4.22 -9.06
N ARG A 408 12.36 3.48 -9.46
CA ARG A 408 13.73 3.76 -9.03
C ARG A 408 14.21 5.14 -9.48
N ALA A 409 13.99 5.50 -10.74
CA ALA A 409 14.39 6.81 -11.25
C ALA A 409 13.65 7.95 -10.53
N SER A 410 12.34 7.81 -10.33
CA SER A 410 11.50 8.76 -9.57
C SER A 410 11.96 8.90 -8.11
N TRP A 411 12.37 7.78 -7.50
CA TRP A 411 12.93 7.76 -6.16
C TRP A 411 14.23 8.56 -6.07
N MET A 412 15.17 8.33 -6.99
CA MET A 412 16.46 9.04 -7.05
C MET A 412 16.29 10.54 -7.28
N MET A 413 15.28 10.93 -8.08
CA MET A 413 14.98 12.34 -8.34
C MET A 413 14.14 13.03 -7.26
N GLY A 414 13.76 12.31 -6.20
CA GLY A 414 13.06 12.89 -5.06
C GLY A 414 11.56 13.10 -5.26
N VAL A 415 10.93 12.43 -6.23
CA VAL A 415 9.46 12.42 -6.40
C VAL A 415 8.77 11.89 -5.14
N TYR A 416 9.37 10.88 -4.51
CA TYR A 416 8.88 10.26 -3.27
C TYR A 416 9.30 11.00 -2.00
N ARG A 417 9.85 12.22 -2.11
CA ARG A 417 10.16 13.02 -0.92
C ARG A 417 8.84 13.34 -0.22
N ARG A 418 8.73 12.99 1.07
CA ARG A 418 7.55 13.20 1.92
C ARG A 418 7.22 14.69 2.13
N ARG A 419 6.72 15.34 1.09
CA ARG A 419 6.20 16.71 1.09
C ARG A 419 4.72 16.64 0.76
N LEU A 420 3.91 17.49 1.39
CA LEU A 420 2.55 17.68 0.90
C LEU A 420 2.65 18.37 -0.47
N THR A 421 2.17 17.68 -1.51
CA THR A 421 2.04 18.22 -2.87
C THR A 421 0.66 18.81 -3.10
#